data_AF-A0A2E4GPT1-F1
#
_entry.id   AF-A0A2E4GPT1-F1
#
_cell.length_a   1.000
_cell.length_b   1.000
_cell.length_c   1.000
_cell.angle_alpha   90.00
_cell.angle_beta   90.00
_cell.angle_gamma   90.00
#
_symmetry.space_group_name_H-M   'P 1'
#
loop_
_entity.id
_entity.type
_entity.pdbx_description
1 polymer ?
#
loop_
_entity_poly.entity_id
_entity_poly.type
_entity_poly.pdbx_seq_one_letter_code
_entity_poly.pdbx_strand_id
1 'polypeptide(L)'
;MRVTRDVARPDELDALEQIIDDWFRRQQKELPILLDVARDEDIERRWYARLEGEERDVTTVWLTLGQRTLKYETYFLPYPDDNKEELFELLLRRNYDLVGAQFGIGPEHAVFLTGELPFHAVDEDELDRILGTIWEYVERYWRTALKMGFARQLKDAPEKDAE
;
A
#
# COMPACT_ATOMS: atom_id res chain seq x y z
N MET A 1 0.05 14.98 27.67
CA MET A 1 -0.34 13.84 26.82
C MET A 1 0.80 12.84 26.82
N ARG A 2 0.69 11.73 27.58
CA ARG A 2 1.71 10.67 27.55
C ARG A 2 1.46 9.83 26.29
N VAL A 3 2.27 10.04 25.25
CA VAL A 3 2.34 9.13 24.10
C VAL A 3 3.33 8.02 24.44
N THR A 4 3.09 7.31 25.54
CA THR A 4 3.94 6.17 25.92
C THR A 4 3.34 4.94 25.24
N ARG A 5 3.60 4.80 23.93
CA ARG A 5 3.45 3.52 23.26
C ARG A 5 4.72 2.74 23.60
N ASP A 6 4.60 1.72 24.44
CA ASP A 6 5.70 0.80 24.74
C ASP A 6 6.32 0.29 23.43
N VAL A 7 7.61 0.00 23.46
CA VAL A 7 8.29 -0.61 22.31
C VAL A 7 8.18 -2.12 22.43
N ALA A 8 7.96 -2.80 21.31
CA ALA A 8 8.00 -4.26 21.24
C ALA A 8 9.38 -4.76 21.68
N ARG A 9 9.38 -5.80 22.51
CA ARG A 9 10.59 -6.54 22.83
C ARG A 9 10.99 -7.42 21.64
N PRO A 10 12.25 -7.86 21.54
CA PRO A 10 12.71 -8.69 20.43
C PRO A 10 11.89 -9.98 20.24
N ASP A 11 11.51 -10.65 21.35
CA ASP A 11 10.68 -11.87 21.32
C ASP A 11 9.26 -11.61 20.77
N GLU A 12 8.70 -10.43 21.04
CA GLU A 12 7.40 -10.02 20.50
C GLU A 12 7.50 -9.73 19.00
N LEU A 13 8.58 -9.09 18.56
CA LEU A 13 8.82 -8.85 17.13
C LEU A 13 9.03 -10.15 16.35
N ASP A 14 9.78 -11.10 16.91
CA ASP A 14 10.00 -12.41 16.29
C ASP A 14 8.70 -13.21 16.19
N ALA A 15 7.85 -13.15 17.22
CA ALA A 15 6.53 -13.79 17.20
C ALA A 15 5.60 -13.18 16.14
N LEU A 16 5.55 -11.84 16.06
CA LEU A 16 4.77 -11.14 15.04
C LEU A 16 5.27 -11.40 13.63
N GLU A 17 6.60 -11.43 13.45
CA GLU A 17 7.23 -11.79 12.19
C GLU A 17 6.80 -13.20 11.73
N GLN A 18 6.80 -14.17 12.63
CA GLN A 18 6.35 -15.53 12.33
C GLN A 18 4.84 -15.57 11.96
N ILE A 19 4.00 -14.79 12.66
CA ILE A 19 2.57 -14.67 12.33
C ILE A 19 2.38 -14.15 10.90
N ILE A 20 3.08 -13.05 10.55
CA ILE A 20 2.97 -12.44 9.22
C ILE A 20 3.46 -13.42 8.14
N ASP A 21 4.58 -14.10 8.38
CA ASP A 21 5.12 -15.11 7.45
C ASP A 21 4.14 -16.28 7.24
N ASP A 22 3.57 -16.83 8.30
CA ASP A 22 2.64 -17.97 8.22
C ASP A 22 1.30 -17.59 7.59
N TRP A 23 0.83 -16.37 7.84
CA TRP A 23 -0.34 -15.83 7.18
C TRP A 23 -0.08 -15.65 5.67
N PHE A 24 1.00 -14.99 5.26
CA PHE A 24 1.31 -14.83 3.83
C PHE A 24 1.49 -16.18 3.11
N ARG A 25 2.14 -17.17 3.75
CA ARG A 25 2.28 -18.53 3.19
C ARG A 25 0.95 -19.22 2.95
N ARG A 26 -0.07 -18.96 3.78
CA ARG A 26 -1.44 -19.45 3.56
C ARG A 26 -2.14 -18.65 2.47
N GLN A 27 -2.08 -17.33 2.54
CA GLN A 27 -2.75 -16.47 1.56
C GLN A 27 -2.25 -16.71 0.13
N GLN A 28 -0.96 -16.98 -0.10
CA GLN A 28 -0.45 -17.34 -1.43
C GLN A 28 -1.13 -18.59 -2.05
N LYS A 29 -1.72 -19.46 -1.22
CA LYS A 29 -2.42 -20.67 -1.69
C LYS A 29 -3.92 -20.44 -1.85
N GLU A 30 -4.48 -19.51 -1.07
CA GLU A 30 -5.91 -19.33 -0.91
C GLU A 30 -6.45 -18.12 -1.69
N LEU A 31 -5.61 -17.10 -1.90
CA LEU A 31 -5.97 -15.82 -2.51
C LEU A 31 -5.34 -15.69 -3.91
N PRO A 32 -6.11 -15.95 -5.00
CA PRO A 32 -5.55 -15.98 -6.36
C PRO A 32 -4.93 -14.66 -6.81
N ILE A 33 -5.44 -13.53 -6.31
CA ILE A 33 -4.90 -12.20 -6.65
C ILE A 33 -3.55 -11.93 -6.00
N LEU A 34 -3.13 -12.69 -4.98
CA LEU A 34 -1.82 -12.54 -4.37
C LEU A 34 -0.78 -13.31 -5.20
N LEU A 35 -0.15 -12.59 -6.12
CA LEU A 35 0.77 -13.15 -7.12
C LEU A 35 2.08 -13.63 -6.51
N ASP A 36 2.62 -12.87 -5.55
CA ASP A 36 3.92 -13.13 -4.95
C ASP A 36 4.08 -12.39 -3.61
N VAL A 37 4.91 -12.94 -2.72
CA VAL A 37 5.37 -12.26 -1.50
C VAL A 37 6.86 -12.47 -1.35
N ALA A 38 7.61 -11.36 -1.37
CA ALA A 38 9.05 -11.34 -1.16
C ALA A 38 9.42 -10.67 0.17
N ARG A 39 10.60 -11.00 0.69
CA ARG A 39 11.25 -10.28 1.80
C ARG A 39 12.24 -9.28 1.24
N ASP A 40 12.40 -8.17 1.94
CA ASP A 40 13.52 -7.25 1.69
C ASP A 40 14.83 -7.86 2.18
N GLU A 41 15.90 -7.73 1.38
CA GLU A 41 17.23 -8.28 1.72
C GLU A 41 18.01 -7.34 2.65
N ASP A 42 17.74 -6.05 2.62
CA ASP A 42 18.46 -5.00 3.33
C ASP A 42 17.70 -4.51 4.58
N ILE A 43 16.37 -4.64 4.59
CA ILE A 43 15.51 -4.14 5.65
C ILE A 43 14.84 -5.29 6.40
N GLU A 44 15.23 -5.46 7.66
CA GLU A 44 14.63 -6.44 8.55
C GLU A 44 13.11 -6.28 8.63
N ARG A 45 12.39 -7.41 8.65
CA ARG A 45 10.93 -7.46 8.86
C ARG A 45 10.17 -6.56 7.89
N ARG A 46 10.57 -6.63 6.62
CA ARG A 46 9.85 -6.04 5.51
C ARG A 46 9.39 -7.09 4.50
N TRP A 47 8.14 -6.96 4.09
CA TRP A 47 7.47 -7.80 3.10
C TRP A 47 6.98 -6.97 1.92
N TYR A 48 7.03 -7.58 0.74
CA TYR A 48 6.51 -7.04 -0.51
C TYR A 48 5.44 -7.98 -1.04
N ALA A 49 4.17 -7.63 -0.85
CA ALA A 49 3.03 -8.40 -1.36
C ALA A 49 2.60 -7.83 -2.72
N ARG A 50 2.64 -8.63 -3.77
CA ARG A 50 2.22 -8.24 -5.12
C ARG A 50 0.81 -8.75 -5.38
N LEU A 51 -0.11 -7.83 -5.57
CA LEU A 51 -1.51 -8.09 -5.84
C LEU A 51 -1.83 -7.77 -7.29
N GLU A 52 -2.50 -8.68 -7.98
CA GLU A 52 -3.13 -8.42 -9.27
C GLU A 52 -4.29 -7.44 -9.09
N GLY A 53 -4.38 -6.43 -9.96
CA GLY A 53 -5.50 -5.48 -9.98
C GLY A 53 -6.27 -5.52 -11.29
N GLU A 54 -7.46 -4.92 -11.30
CA GLU A 54 -8.34 -4.83 -12.47
C GLU A 54 -8.09 -3.53 -13.25
N GLU A 55 -7.84 -2.45 -12.51
CA GLU A 55 -7.61 -1.10 -13.00
C GLU A 55 -6.11 -0.83 -13.13
N ARG A 56 -5.32 -1.32 -12.16
CA ARG A 56 -3.87 -1.28 -12.16
C ARG A 56 -3.33 -2.70 -12.27
N ASP A 57 -2.50 -2.97 -13.28
CA ASP A 57 -1.95 -4.31 -13.56
C ASP A 57 -1.44 -5.04 -12.30
N VAL A 58 -0.57 -4.38 -11.52
CA VAL A 58 -0.07 -4.91 -10.25
C VAL A 58 0.09 -3.79 -9.22
N THR A 59 -0.41 -4.07 -8.01
CA THR A 59 -0.21 -3.26 -6.81
C THR A 59 0.77 -3.97 -5.88
N THR A 60 1.89 -3.33 -5.54
CA THR A 60 2.82 -3.87 -4.54
C THR A 60 2.61 -3.17 -3.22
N VAL A 61 2.23 -3.92 -2.18
CA VAL A 61 2.06 -3.42 -0.81
C VAL A 61 3.30 -3.78 0.00
N TRP A 62 3.90 -2.76 0.60
CA TRP A 62 5.09 -2.88 1.42
C TRP A 62 4.62 -2.88 2.87
N LEU A 63 5.00 -3.90 3.63
CA LEU A 63 4.73 -3.97 5.06
C LEU A 63 6.06 -3.92 5.78
N THR A 64 6.23 -3.02 6.74
CA THR A 64 7.46 -2.89 7.54
C THR A 64 7.10 -2.95 9.02
N LEU A 65 7.49 -4.03 9.70
CA LEU A 65 7.30 -4.17 11.13
C LEU A 65 8.46 -3.51 11.87
N GLY A 66 8.19 -2.34 12.44
CA GLY A 66 9.11 -1.65 13.34
C GLY A 66 8.83 -1.96 14.80
N GLN A 67 9.63 -1.39 15.70
CA GLN A 67 9.48 -1.56 17.15
C GLN A 67 8.15 -1.04 17.74
N ARG A 68 7.39 -0.25 16.99
CA ARG A 68 6.18 0.42 17.49
C ARG A 68 4.95 0.18 16.63
N THR A 69 5.14 0.06 15.34
CA THR A 69 4.06 -0.02 14.37
C THR A 69 4.42 -1.00 13.27
N LEU A 70 3.39 -1.63 12.71
CA LEU A 70 3.44 -2.18 11.38
C LEU A 70 3.03 -1.06 10.43
N LYS A 71 3.99 -0.52 9.68
CA LYS A 71 3.70 0.45 8.61
C LYS A 71 3.37 -0.31 7.34
N TYR A 72 2.37 0.14 6.60
CA TYR A 72 2.08 -0.35 5.27
C TYR A 72 1.93 0.78 4.28
N GLU A 73 2.40 0.57 3.06
CA GLU A 73 2.30 1.55 2.00
C GLU A 73 2.34 0.90 0.62
N THR A 74 1.78 1.59 -0.36
CA THR A 74 1.97 1.26 -1.77
C THR A 74 2.32 2.52 -2.53
N TYR A 75 3.28 2.41 -3.44
CA TYR A 75 3.49 3.41 -4.47
C TYR A 75 2.22 3.50 -5.29
N PHE A 76 1.54 4.64 -5.24
CA PHE A 76 0.33 4.83 -6.03
C PHE A 76 0.74 5.36 -7.40
N LEU A 77 1.22 6.60 -7.48
CA LEU A 77 1.40 7.33 -8.72
C LEU A 77 2.74 8.09 -8.69
N PRO A 78 3.46 8.25 -9.81
CA PRO A 78 4.54 9.25 -9.87
C PRO A 78 3.99 10.64 -9.59
N TYR A 79 4.88 11.61 -9.35
CA TYR A 79 4.46 12.99 -9.25
C TYR A 79 3.69 13.39 -10.52
N PRO A 80 2.46 13.94 -10.41
CA PRO A 80 1.64 14.27 -11.57
C PRO A 80 2.29 15.37 -12.41
N ASP A 81 2.23 15.25 -13.72
CA ASP A 81 2.72 16.28 -14.64
C ASP A 81 1.64 17.34 -14.92
N ASP A 82 0.38 16.92 -14.98
CA ASP A 82 -0.79 17.74 -15.27
C ASP A 82 -1.73 17.87 -14.05
N ASN A 83 -2.55 18.94 -14.02
CA ASN A 83 -3.66 19.16 -13.06
C ASN A 83 -3.33 18.81 -11.61
N LYS A 84 -2.14 19.22 -11.15
CA LYS A 84 -1.57 18.80 -9.85
C LYS A 84 -2.45 19.25 -8.68
N GLU A 85 -2.93 20.49 -8.72
CA GLU A 85 -3.76 21.07 -7.66
C GLU A 85 -5.10 20.33 -7.53
N GLU A 86 -5.76 20.06 -8.65
CA GLU A 86 -7.03 19.34 -8.69
C GLU A 86 -6.85 17.88 -8.24
N LEU A 87 -5.74 17.24 -8.63
CA LEU A 87 -5.44 15.88 -8.20
C LEU A 87 -5.19 15.83 -6.70
N PHE A 88 -4.38 16.73 -6.15
CA PHE A 88 -4.11 16.76 -4.72
C PHE A 88 -5.36 17.13 -3.91
N GLU A 89 -6.19 18.05 -4.39
CA GLU A 89 -7.48 18.34 -3.75
C GLU A 89 -8.38 17.10 -3.74
N LEU A 90 -8.48 16.37 -4.85
CA LEU A 90 -9.23 15.13 -4.93
C LEU A 90 -8.73 14.13 -3.87
N LEU A 91 -7.43 13.85 -3.84
CA LEU A 91 -6.84 12.88 -2.90
C LEU A 91 -7.03 13.30 -1.44
N LEU A 92 -6.83 14.58 -1.12
CA LEU A 92 -7.05 15.11 0.23
C LEU A 92 -8.51 15.05 0.64
N ARG A 93 -9.46 15.31 -0.26
CA ARG A 93 -10.88 15.14 0.02
C ARG A 93 -11.24 13.68 0.28
N ARG A 94 -10.64 12.73 -0.44
CA ARG A 94 -10.87 11.30 -0.20
C ARG A 94 -10.35 10.86 1.15
N ASN A 95 -9.21 11.37 1.62
CA ASN A 95 -8.68 11.06 2.95
C ASN A 95 -9.68 11.32 4.10
N TYR A 96 -10.69 12.17 3.91
CA TYR A 96 -11.73 12.38 4.91
C TYR A 96 -12.60 11.13 5.15
N ASP A 97 -12.82 10.33 4.09
CA ASP A 97 -13.68 9.14 4.12
C ASP A 97 -12.87 7.84 4.23
N LEU A 98 -11.56 7.86 3.96
CA LEU A 98 -10.72 6.67 4.03
C LEU A 98 -10.47 6.27 5.48
N VAL A 99 -10.61 4.98 5.75
CA VAL A 99 -10.26 4.37 7.03
C VAL A 99 -9.01 3.52 6.87
N GLY A 100 -8.08 3.65 7.80
CA GLY A 100 -6.86 2.84 7.86
C GLY A 100 -5.79 3.19 6.84
N ALA A 101 -6.08 3.94 5.78
CA ALA A 101 -5.05 4.41 4.85
C ALA A 101 -5.36 5.83 4.39
N GLN A 102 -4.32 6.54 3.97
CA GLN A 102 -4.41 7.92 3.49
C GLN A 102 -3.43 8.15 2.35
N PHE A 103 -3.82 8.97 1.40
CA PHE A 103 -2.94 9.47 0.36
C PHE A 103 -1.97 10.51 0.92
N GLY A 104 -0.72 10.45 0.47
CA GLY A 104 0.31 11.42 0.81
C GLY A 104 1.42 11.47 -0.24
N ILE A 105 2.24 12.52 -0.19
CA ILE A 105 3.46 12.61 -1.00
C ILE A 105 4.59 11.98 -0.18
N GLY A 106 5.15 10.90 -0.71
CA GLY A 106 6.16 10.08 -0.06
C GLY A 106 7.56 10.27 -0.67
N PRO A 107 8.43 9.25 -0.53
CA PRO A 107 9.76 9.24 -1.13
C PRO A 107 9.74 9.54 -2.63
N GLU A 108 10.85 10.05 -3.13
CA GLU A 108 11.04 10.35 -4.57
C GLU A 108 9.96 11.29 -5.16
N HIS A 109 9.31 12.07 -4.29
CA HIS A 109 8.25 13.00 -4.66
C HIS A 109 7.03 12.30 -5.31
N ALA A 110 6.83 11.01 -5.07
CA ALA A 110 5.69 10.27 -5.62
C ALA A 110 4.48 10.28 -4.66
N VAL A 111 3.31 9.97 -5.18
CA VAL A 111 2.08 9.79 -4.40
C VAL A 111 2.02 8.36 -3.89
N PHE A 112 1.80 8.20 -2.59
CA PHE A 112 1.62 6.93 -1.91
C PHE A 112 0.25 6.86 -1.26
N LEU A 113 -0.22 5.63 -1.08
CA LEU A 113 -1.30 5.31 -0.15
C LEU A 113 -0.66 4.57 1.03
N THR A 114 -0.81 5.08 2.24
CA THR A 114 -0.10 4.56 3.44
C THR A 114 -0.97 4.54 4.68
N GLY A 115 -0.67 3.63 5.60
CA GLY A 115 -1.22 3.58 6.94
C GLY A 115 -0.26 2.91 7.91
N GLU A 116 -0.63 2.90 9.18
CA GLU A 116 0.10 2.22 10.23
C GLU A 116 -0.85 1.72 11.32
N LEU A 117 -0.51 0.60 11.94
CA LEU A 117 -1.14 0.14 13.17
C LEU A 117 -0.09 -0.13 14.26
N PRO A 118 -0.43 0.05 15.54
CA PRO A 118 0.45 -0.33 16.64
C PRO A 118 0.82 -1.82 16.57
N PHE A 119 2.06 -2.17 16.92
CA PHE A 119 2.56 -3.56 16.81
C PHE A 119 1.69 -4.57 17.57
N HIS A 120 1.13 -4.19 18.73
CA HIS A 120 0.31 -5.06 19.56
C HIS A 120 -1.09 -5.32 18.99
N ALA A 121 -1.50 -4.57 17.97
CA ALA A 121 -2.77 -4.76 17.27
C ALA A 121 -2.60 -5.62 16.00
N VAL A 122 -1.39 -6.10 15.71
CA VAL A 122 -1.14 -6.93 14.53
C VAL A 122 -1.69 -8.34 14.78
N ASP A 123 -2.67 -8.73 14.00
CA ASP A 123 -3.20 -10.09 13.88
C ASP A 123 -3.59 -10.38 12.43
N GLU A 124 -4.07 -11.59 12.16
CA GLU A 124 -4.44 -12.02 10.79
C GLU A 124 -5.60 -11.21 10.21
N ASP A 125 -6.58 -10.85 11.04
CA ASP A 125 -7.75 -10.07 10.62
C ASP A 125 -7.33 -8.65 10.18
N GLU A 126 -6.41 -8.02 10.92
CA GLU A 126 -5.84 -6.74 10.54
C GLU A 126 -4.97 -6.83 9.28
N LEU A 127 -4.22 -7.92 9.08
CA LEU A 127 -3.45 -8.15 7.84
C LEU A 127 -4.37 -8.28 6.62
N ASP A 128 -5.44 -9.08 6.73
CA ASP A 128 -6.48 -9.20 5.71
C ASP A 128 -7.12 -7.84 5.41
N ARG A 129 -7.50 -7.10 6.46
CA ARG A 129 -8.09 -5.77 6.34
C ARG A 129 -7.14 -4.81 5.61
N ILE A 130 -5.84 -4.82 5.92
CA ILE A 130 -4.84 -3.94 5.31
C ILE A 130 -4.72 -4.21 3.81
N LEU A 131 -4.50 -5.47 3.40
CA LEU A 131 -4.36 -5.79 1.97
C LEU A 131 -5.64 -5.47 1.20
N GLY A 132 -6.80 -5.85 1.74
CA GLY A 132 -8.09 -5.55 1.12
C GLY A 132 -8.34 -4.06 0.97
N THR A 133 -8.06 -3.28 2.02
CA THR A 133 -8.25 -1.82 2.02
C THR A 133 -7.34 -1.14 1.00
N ILE A 134 -6.05 -1.50 0.98
CA ILE A 134 -5.09 -0.91 0.04
C ILE A 134 -5.48 -1.25 -1.39
N TRP A 135 -5.77 -2.53 -1.68
CA TRP A 135 -6.21 -2.96 -3.00
C TRP A 135 -7.45 -2.19 -3.45
N GLU A 136 -8.51 -2.18 -2.63
CA GLU A 136 -9.77 -1.51 -2.97
C GLU A 136 -9.58 -0.02 -3.26
N TYR A 137 -8.80 0.70 -2.43
CA TYR A 137 -8.57 2.12 -2.64
C TYR A 137 -7.72 2.39 -3.88
N VAL A 138 -6.73 1.53 -4.18
CA VAL A 138 -5.97 1.66 -5.42
C VAL A 138 -6.91 1.49 -6.61
N GLU A 139 -7.65 0.39 -6.68
CA GLU A 139 -8.58 0.10 -7.78
C GLU A 139 -9.61 1.23 -7.97
N ARG A 140 -10.22 1.68 -6.88
CA ARG A 140 -11.25 2.72 -6.92
C ARG A 140 -10.75 4.06 -7.49
N TYR A 141 -9.52 4.46 -7.16
CA TYR A 141 -9.03 5.81 -7.48
C TYR A 141 -8.01 5.85 -8.63
N TRP A 142 -7.46 4.71 -9.03
CA TRP A 142 -6.36 4.61 -10.00
C TRP A 142 -6.67 5.32 -11.32
N ARG A 143 -7.69 4.88 -12.07
CA ARG A 143 -8.00 5.47 -13.39
C ARG A 143 -8.31 6.96 -13.32
N THR A 144 -9.01 7.40 -12.28
CA THR A 144 -9.36 8.82 -12.13
C THR A 144 -8.10 9.66 -11.88
N ALA A 145 -7.23 9.22 -10.98
CA ALA A 145 -5.97 9.89 -10.67
C ALA A 145 -5.03 9.91 -11.89
N LEU A 146 -4.90 8.78 -12.59
CA LEU A 146 -4.05 8.64 -13.77
C LEU A 146 -4.50 9.58 -14.90
N LYS A 147 -5.80 9.62 -15.22
CA LYS A 147 -6.37 10.51 -16.24
C LYS A 147 -6.16 11.98 -15.89
N MET A 148 -6.22 12.33 -14.61
CA MET A 148 -6.07 13.70 -14.15
C MET A 148 -4.60 14.14 -14.18
N GLY A 149 -3.70 13.31 -13.62
CA GLY A 149 -2.28 13.63 -13.43
C GLY A 149 -1.40 13.51 -14.68
N PHE A 150 -1.85 12.76 -15.71
CA PHE A 150 -1.06 12.47 -16.91
C PHE A 150 -1.85 12.61 -18.21
N ALA A 151 -2.79 13.56 -18.24
CA ALA A 151 -3.69 13.78 -19.36
C ALA A 151 -2.97 13.98 -20.70
N ARG A 152 -1.78 14.62 -20.71
CA ARG A 152 -0.99 14.82 -21.93
C ARG A 152 -0.33 13.53 -22.40
N GLN A 153 0.34 12.81 -21.51
CA GLN A 153 1.02 11.55 -21.85
C GLN A 153 0.04 10.49 -22.38
N LEU A 154 -1.17 10.43 -21.80
CA LEU A 154 -2.21 9.52 -22.26
C LEU A 154 -2.76 9.89 -23.65
N LYS A 155 -2.71 11.16 -24.06
CA LYS A 155 -3.10 11.60 -25.41
C LYS A 155 -2.03 11.30 -26.45
N ASP A 156 -0.76 11.39 -26.04
CA ASP A 156 0.38 11.19 -26.91
C ASP A 156 0.83 9.71 -26.99
N ALA A 157 0.23 8.85 -26.16
CA ALA A 157 0.44 7.41 -26.22
C ALA A 157 -0.14 6.85 -27.54
N PRO A 158 0.66 6.19 -28.40
CA PRO A 158 0.13 5.54 -29.58
C PRO A 158 -0.89 4.48 -29.13
N GLU A 159 -2.01 4.37 -29.87
CA GLU A 159 -2.94 3.24 -29.70
C GLU A 159 -2.10 1.96 -29.82
N LYS A 160 -1.99 1.18 -28.73
CA LYS A 160 -1.40 -0.15 -28.82
C LYS A 160 -2.29 -0.95 -29.77
N ASP A 161 -1.71 -1.34 -30.90
CA ASP A 161 -2.36 -2.12 -31.94
C ASP A 161 -3.13 -3.28 -31.31
N ALA A 162 -4.43 -3.33 -31.62
CA ALA A 162 -5.26 -4.51 -31.41
C ALA A 162 -4.75 -5.61 -32.35
N GLU A 163 -3.98 -6.56 -31.81
CA GLU A 163 -3.70 -7.86 -32.43
C GLU A 163 -4.53 -8.96 -31.77
#